data_AF-A0A951EVS5-F1
#
_entry.id   AF-A0A951EVS5-F1
#
_cell.length_a   1.000
_cell.length_b   1.000
_cell.length_c   1.000
_cell.angle_alpha   90.00
_cell.angle_beta   90.00
_cell.angle_gamma   90.00
#
_symmetry.space_group_name_H-M   'P 1'
#
loop_
_entity.id
_entity.type
_entity.pdbx_description
1 polymer ?
#
loop_
_entity_poly.entity_id
_entity_poly.type
_entity_poly.pdbx_seq_one_letter_code
_entity_poly.pdbx_strand_id
1 'polypeptide(L)' 'NLAMIAALNRPHELRIHIKGALTNGLTKEDIREIFLQVAIYCGIPAGVDSFRAAQEVFKELGV' A
#
# COMPACT_ATOMS: atom_id res chain seq x y z
N ASN A 1 5.31 4.50 7.88
CA ASN A 1 4.95 5.57 6.93
C ASN A 1 3.83 5.11 5.97
N LEU A 2 3.95 3.92 5.35
CA LEU A 2 2.99 3.40 4.35
C LEU A 2 1.50 3.55 4.73
N ALA A 3 1.12 3.15 5.94
CA ALA A 3 -0.25 3.27 6.45
C ALA A 3 -0.77 4.73 6.49
N MET A 4 0.10 5.69 6.82
CA MET A 4 -0.27 7.10 6.93
C MET A 4 -0.56 7.70 5.55
N ILE A 5 0.26 7.37 4.55
CA ILE A 5 0.05 7.85 3.18
C ILE A 5 -1.22 7.23 2.57
N ALA A 6 -1.46 5.95 2.85
CA ALA A 6 -2.70 5.26 2.50
C ALA A 6 -3.93 5.94 3.14
N ALA A 7 -3.87 6.24 4.44
CA ALA A 7 -4.93 6.95 5.16
C ALA A 7 -5.22 8.36 4.62
N LEU A 8 -4.18 9.08 4.15
CA LEU A 8 -4.31 10.42 3.56
C LEU A 8 -4.80 10.41 2.10
N ASN A 9 -5.05 9.23 1.53
CA ASN A 9 -5.48 9.03 0.15
C ASN A 9 -4.60 9.79 -0.87
N ARG A 10 -3.29 9.55 -0.80
CA ARG A 10 -2.27 10.11 -1.72
C ARG A 10 -1.75 9.01 -2.65
N PRO A 11 -2.50 8.61 -3.69
CA PRO A 11 -2.18 7.42 -4.49
C PRO A 11 -0.86 7.53 -5.26
N HIS A 12 -0.48 8.74 -5.70
CA HIS A 12 0.80 8.93 -6.39
C HIS A 12 1.99 8.65 -5.46
N GLU A 13 2.00 9.28 -4.28
CA GLU A 13 3.01 9.05 -3.24
C GLU A 13 2.98 7.60 -2.74
N LEU A 14 1.78 7.03 -2.57
CA LEU A 14 1.63 5.67 -2.06
C LEU A 14 2.39 4.66 -2.92
N ARG A 15 2.33 4.76 -4.26
CA ARG A 15 3.09 3.88 -5.15
C ARG A 15 4.60 3.99 -4.93
N ILE A 16 5.13 5.20 -4.76
CA ILE A 16 6.57 5.42 -4.49
C ILE A 16 6.97 4.74 -3.18
N HIS A 17 6.14 4.92 -2.14
CA HIS A 17 6.38 4.34 -0.82
C HIS A 17 6.21 2.81 -0.77
N ILE A 18 5.35 2.22 -1.62
CA ILE A 18 5.26 0.75 -1.78
C ILE A 18 6.54 0.20 -2.39
N LYS A 19 7.08 0.84 -3.44
CA LYS A 19 8.38 0.45 -4.03
C LYS A 19 9.50 0.54 -2.99
N GLY A 20 9.56 1.64 -2.25
CA GLY A 20 10.53 1.81 -1.17
C GLY A 20 10.35 0.79 -0.03
N ALA A 21 9.11 0.43 0.33
CA ALA A 21 8.83 -0.58 1.33
C ALA A 21 9.40 -1.96 0.94
N LEU A 22 9.20 -2.38 -0.30
CA LEU A 22 9.77 -3.62 -0.84
C LEU A 22 11.30 -3.59 -0.82
N THR A 23 11.92 -2.49 -1.27
CA THR A 23 13.37 -2.30 -1.22
C THR A 23 13.92 -2.37 0.20
N ASN A 24 13.14 -1.92 1.18
CA ASN A 24 13.49 -1.97 2.60
C ASN A 24 13.22 -3.34 3.26
N GLY A 25 12.80 -4.33 2.49
CA GLY A 25 12.64 -5.71 2.94
C GLY A 25 11.24 -6.10 3.41
N LEU A 26 10.22 -5.25 3.24
CA LEU A 26 8.84 -5.68 3.47
C LEU A 26 8.41 -6.67 2.40
N THR A 27 7.69 -7.70 2.81
CA THR A 27 7.06 -8.67 1.90
C THR A 27 5.72 -8.13 1.38
N LYS A 28 5.17 -8.80 0.36
CA LYS A 28 3.82 -8.49 -0.13
C LYS A 28 2.77 -8.72 0.97
N GLU A 29 2.97 -9.75 1.78
CA GLU A 29 2.15 -10.09 2.94
C GLU A 29 2.17 -8.95 3.96
N ASP A 30 3.34 -8.42 4.34
CA ASP A 30 3.44 -7.29 5.27
C ASP A 30 2.67 -6.06 4.78
N ILE A 31 2.80 -5.75 3.49
CA ILE A 31 2.12 -4.62 2.84
C ILE A 31 0.60 -4.84 2.84
N ARG A 32 0.14 -6.08 2.60
CA ARG A 32 -1.28 -6.42 2.66
C ARG A 32 -1.85 -6.28 4.06
N GLU A 33 -1.14 -6.74 5.10
CA GLU A 33 -1.57 -6.59 6.49
C GLU A 33 -1.70 -5.12 6.90
N ILE A 34 -0.77 -4.27 6.44
CA ILE A 34 -0.87 -2.82 6.63
C ILE A 34 -2.14 -2.27 5.99
N PHE A 35 -2.47 -2.67 4.76
CA PHE A 35 -3.68 -2.18 4.09
C PHE A 35 -4.99 -2.76 4.64
N LEU A 36 -4.96 -3.96 5.22
CA LEU A 36 -6.07 -4.48 6.01
C LEU A 36 -6.35 -3.58 7.22
N GLN A 37 -5.30 -3.16 7.95
CA GLN A 37 -5.45 -2.19 9.04
C GLN A 37 -6.03 -0.86 8.53
N VAL A 38 -5.54 -0.34 7.40
CA VAL A 38 -6.09 0.89 6.79
C VAL A 38 -7.57 0.73 6.45
N ALA A 39 -7.99 -0.42 5.92
CA ALA A 39 -9.40 -0.67 5.60
C ALA A 39 -10.30 -0.60 6.85
N ILE A 40 -9.82 -1.13 8.00
CA ILE A 40 -10.57 -1.15 9.25
C ILE A 40 -10.57 0.22 9.94
N TYR A 41 -9.42 0.90 10.01
CA TYR A 41 -9.27 2.13 10.80
C TYR A 41 -9.51 3.41 10.00
N CYS A 42 -9.34 3.38 8.68
CA CYS A 42 -9.50 4.54 7.80
C CYS A 42 -10.64 4.35 6.77
N GLY A 43 -11.34 3.21 6.83
CA GLY A 43 -12.48 2.88 5.98
C GLY A 43 -12.12 2.03 4.77
N ILE A 44 -13.07 1.18 4.39
CA ILE A 44 -12.93 0.24 3.26
C ILE A 44 -12.48 0.93 1.97
N PRO A 45 -13.00 2.13 1.57
CA PRO A 45 -12.54 2.79 0.35
C PRO A 45 -11.03 3.07 0.34
N ALA A 46 -10.47 3.57 1.44
CA ALA A 46 -9.03 3.85 1.55
C ALA A 46 -8.19 2.56 1.46
N GLY A 47 -8.65 1.48 2.09
CA GLY A 47 -8.03 0.17 1.96
C GLY A 47 -8.04 -0.36 0.53
N VAL A 48 -9.20 -0.32 -0.14
CA VAL A 48 -9.37 -0.81 -1.52
C VAL A 48 -8.49 -0.03 -2.50
N ASP A 49 -8.47 1.30 -2.41
CA ASP A 49 -7.59 2.12 -3.25
C ASP A 49 -6.11 1.80 -3.01
N SER A 50 -5.73 1.52 -1.76
CA SER A 50 -4.37 1.11 -1.41
C SER A 50 -4.00 -0.26 -1.99
N PHE A 51 -4.90 -1.24 -1.93
CA PHE A 51 -4.69 -2.55 -2.56
C PHE A 51 -4.56 -2.44 -4.07
N ARG A 52 -5.38 -1.60 -4.74
CA ARG A 52 -5.26 -1.37 -6.18
C ARG A 52 -3.89 -0.79 -6.55
N ALA A 53 -3.44 0.23 -5.83
CA ALA A 53 -2.12 0.82 -6.04
C ALA A 53 -0.98 -0.20 -5.81
N ALA A 54 -1.11 -1.06 -4.81
CA ALA A 54 -0.14 -2.12 -4.53
C ALA A 54 -0.07 -3.14 -5.67
N GLN A 55 -1.23 -3.56 -6.18
CA GLN A 55 -1.30 -4.54 -7.27
C GLN A 55 -0.69 -4.00 -8.56
N GLU A 56 -0.90 -2.72 -8.86
CA GLU A 56 -0.23 -2.03 -9.98
C GLU A 56 1.29 -2.07 -9.81
N VAL A 57 1.81 -1.71 -8.63
CA VAL A 57 3.26 -1.71 -8.35
C VAL A 57 3.85 -3.12 -8.41
N PHE A 58 3.18 -4.12 -7.84
CA PHE A 58 3.65 -5.51 -7.89
C PHE A 58 3.74 -6.02 -9.33
N LYS A 59 2.73 -5.69 -10.15
CA LYS A 59 2.73 -6.01 -11.58
C LYS A 59 3.87 -5.32 -12.34
N GLU A 60 4.13 -4.04 -12.05
CA GLU A 60 5.24 -3.28 -12.66
C GLU A 60 6.61 -3.87 -12.32
N LEU A 61 6.79 -4.34 -11.08
CA LEU A 61 8.06 -4.88 -10.60
C LEU A 61 8.23 -6.38 -10.88
N GLY A 62 7.18 -7.06 -11.36
CA GLY A 62 7.20 -8.50 -11.58
C GLY A 62 7.33 -9.31 -10.29
N VAL A 63 6.86 -8.77 -9.16
CA VAL A 63 6.94 -9.42 -7.84
C VAL A 63 5.68 -10.14 -7.45
#